data_AF-A0A3M6UCQ1-F1
#
_entry.id   AF-A0A3M6UCQ1-F1
#
_cell.length_a   1.000
_cell.length_b   1.000
_cell.length_c   1.000
_cell.angle_alpha   90.00
_cell.angle_beta   90.00
_cell.angle_gamma   90.00
#
_symmetry.space_group_name_H-M   'P 1'
#
loop_
_entity.id
_entity.type
_entity.pdbx_description
1 polymer ?
#
loop_
_entity_poly.entity_id
_entity_poly.type
_entity_poly.pdbx_seq_one_letter_code
_entity_poly.pdbx_strand_id
1 'polypeptide(L)'
;MAFQETVITALIILAFSSTSSGVGPPNVYVSRKGIDSESCGSKSQPCKSIIQAVKRVSFGGFIYLDGRGTLEHPYDCSNPNSSMDCHHGIHVTKSLTIKGIYFPPHVLCVAGFHFQWIVNEQQNLRFELSGIHFRQTPFTCKDCNRIVIHNCSFRDTERTFIIETQNISSVQLDVHGDSSFRYNSQCFEFLLFDGCREQNRFLEVNITNTKFEKNGFHGQKDKRGAVKILSAAKNMLDPVYISISCSRIKFINNKGPFISVNVPTAVTNEIYRDIKLHHNHFNLKDYFANLKPEVSLPERSLFSSHSRETRAKFIRLNCYDNKNVRCIKVESPRADIDIQDSRFSYLKVTRHRGSSLSLMANINASLRITNSLFRKNKADIGGSLFANSPKGFLKIELTNVTFSYCRANNGCTIFVGNNRSGPHNLFFRLRNVTIDQWNGYKHKCEAVFLKMEMSS
;
A
#
# COMPACT_ATOMS: atom_id res chain seq x y z
N MET A 1 52.88 -65.26 -18.85
CA MET A 1 53.66 -64.37 -17.97
C MET A 1 53.14 -62.97 -18.19
N ALA A 2 52.13 -62.51 -17.44
CA ALA A 2 52.16 -62.06 -16.04
C ALA A 2 52.25 -60.52 -15.95
N PHE A 3 51.17 -59.94 -15.41
CA PHE A 3 50.98 -58.63 -14.74
C PHE A 3 51.39 -57.35 -15.50
N GLN A 4 50.49 -56.48 -15.96
CA GLN A 4 49.52 -55.63 -15.24
C GLN A 4 50.20 -54.52 -14.42
N GLU A 5 50.12 -53.28 -14.90
CA GLU A 5 49.69 -52.15 -14.09
C GLU A 5 49.04 -51.05 -14.94
N THR A 6 47.83 -50.71 -14.53
CA THR A 6 46.88 -49.73 -15.05
C THR A 6 47.09 -48.37 -14.40
N VAL A 7 46.94 -47.29 -15.16
CA VAL A 7 46.30 -46.07 -14.65
C VAL A 7 45.26 -45.59 -15.66
N ILE A 8 44.01 -45.64 -15.20
CA ILE A 8 42.79 -45.20 -15.86
C ILE A 8 42.66 -43.68 -15.69
N THR A 9 42.43 -42.93 -16.77
CA THR A 9 41.73 -41.65 -16.68
C THR A 9 40.57 -41.69 -17.66
N ALA A 10 39.36 -41.89 -17.12
CA ALA A 10 38.12 -41.99 -17.88
C ALA A 10 37.64 -40.59 -18.31
N LEU A 11 37.37 -40.43 -19.61
CA LEU A 11 36.53 -39.35 -20.14
C LEU A 11 35.12 -39.49 -19.54
N ILE A 12 34.67 -38.48 -18.80
CA ILE A 12 33.24 -38.27 -18.54
C ILE A 12 32.72 -37.35 -19.66
N ILE A 13 32.05 -37.96 -20.63
CA ILE A 13 31.18 -37.26 -21.58
C ILE A 13 29.91 -36.89 -20.81
N LEU A 14 29.81 -35.65 -20.36
CA LEU A 14 28.53 -35.07 -19.93
C LEU A 14 27.70 -34.76 -21.18
N ALA A 15 26.90 -35.75 -21.58
CA ALA A 15 25.75 -35.51 -22.44
C ALA A 15 24.76 -34.64 -21.65
N PHE A 16 24.75 -33.34 -21.94
CA PHE A 16 23.65 -32.47 -21.53
C PHE A 16 22.41 -32.90 -22.31
N SER A 17 21.53 -33.63 -21.65
CA SER A 17 20.16 -33.82 -22.07
C SER A 17 19.47 -32.46 -22.05
N SER A 18 19.26 -31.93 -23.25
CA SER A 18 18.48 -30.73 -23.52
C SER A 18 17.02 -30.95 -23.16
N THR A 19 16.64 -30.59 -21.94
CA THR A 19 15.24 -30.27 -21.64
C THR A 19 14.98 -28.83 -22.10
N SER A 20 14.41 -28.71 -23.29
CA SER A 20 14.08 -27.42 -23.90
C SER A 20 12.95 -26.72 -23.12
N SER A 21 13.33 -25.87 -22.18
CA SER A 21 12.55 -24.69 -21.80
C SER A 21 13.07 -23.52 -22.62
N GLY A 22 12.19 -22.76 -23.28
CA GLY A 22 12.53 -21.81 -24.35
C GLY A 22 13.75 -20.92 -24.09
N VAL A 23 14.81 -21.09 -24.89
CA VAL A 23 16.14 -20.49 -24.68
C VAL A 23 16.19 -19.08 -25.28
N GLY A 24 15.60 -18.10 -24.59
CA GLY A 24 15.86 -16.68 -24.84
C GLY A 24 17.21 -16.24 -24.28
N PRO A 25 17.81 -15.12 -24.72
CA PRO A 25 18.97 -14.54 -24.04
C PRO A 25 18.63 -14.06 -22.61
N PRO A 26 19.54 -14.23 -21.63
CA PRO A 26 19.33 -13.79 -20.25
C PRO A 26 19.38 -12.27 -20.10
N ASN A 27 19.97 -11.55 -21.07
CA ASN A 27 20.09 -10.12 -21.08
C ASN A 27 19.66 -9.58 -22.44
N VAL A 28 18.72 -8.64 -22.45
CA VAL A 28 18.19 -8.00 -23.66
C VAL A 28 18.32 -6.49 -23.56
N TYR A 29 18.92 -5.85 -24.56
CA TYR A 29 19.09 -4.41 -24.62
C TYR A 29 18.04 -3.78 -25.54
N VAL A 30 17.50 -2.64 -25.11
CA VAL A 30 16.48 -1.88 -25.84
C VAL A 30 16.94 -0.45 -26.03
N SER A 31 16.84 0.05 -27.25
CA SER A 31 17.17 1.44 -27.60
C SER A 31 16.22 1.96 -28.66
N ARG A 32 15.86 3.24 -28.62
CA ARG A 32 15.04 3.88 -29.67
C ARG A 32 15.70 3.84 -31.06
N LYS A 33 17.03 3.69 -31.12
CA LYS A 33 17.80 3.49 -32.36
C LYS A 33 17.94 2.02 -32.77
N GLY A 34 17.41 1.10 -31.98
CA GLY A 34 17.41 -0.33 -32.26
C GLY A 34 16.44 -0.70 -33.39
N ILE A 35 16.45 -1.98 -33.74
CA ILE A 35 15.58 -2.56 -34.75
C ILE A 35 14.99 -3.83 -34.17
N ASP A 36 13.66 -3.94 -34.19
CA ASP A 36 12.99 -5.17 -33.78
C ASP A 36 13.19 -6.24 -34.85
N SER A 37 13.78 -7.36 -34.44
CA SER A 37 13.98 -8.54 -35.28
C SER A 37 13.99 -9.79 -34.41
N GLU A 38 13.99 -10.97 -35.03
CA GLU A 38 14.16 -12.24 -34.32
C GLU A 38 15.56 -12.39 -33.71
N SER A 39 16.53 -11.58 -34.10
CA SER A 39 17.91 -11.63 -33.59
C SER A 39 18.27 -10.48 -32.65
N CYS A 40 17.42 -9.46 -32.53
CA CYS A 40 17.70 -8.31 -31.68
C CYS A 40 17.84 -8.70 -30.20
N GLY A 41 18.51 -7.82 -29.45
CA GLY A 41 18.63 -7.89 -28.00
C GLY A 41 20.06 -7.88 -27.49
N SER A 42 21.07 -7.94 -28.36
CA SER A 42 22.46 -7.74 -27.96
C SER A 42 22.78 -6.24 -27.76
N LYS A 43 23.94 -5.92 -27.17
CA LYS A 43 24.38 -4.52 -27.04
C LYS A 43 24.62 -3.84 -28.39
N SER A 44 25.15 -4.58 -29.36
CA SER A 44 25.44 -4.07 -30.72
C SER A 44 24.20 -3.99 -31.60
N GLN A 45 23.22 -4.87 -31.35
CA GLN A 45 21.95 -4.92 -32.07
C GLN A 45 20.78 -4.93 -31.07
N PRO A 46 20.50 -3.79 -30.40
CA PRO A 46 19.41 -3.70 -29.43
C PRO A 46 18.06 -3.78 -30.13
N CYS A 47 17.06 -4.31 -29.42
CA CYS A 47 15.67 -4.22 -29.87
C CYS A 47 15.19 -2.76 -29.82
N LYS A 48 14.18 -2.43 -30.62
CA LYS A 48 13.55 -1.10 -30.64
C LYS A 48 12.45 -0.97 -29.59
N SER A 49 11.63 -2.00 -29.42
CA SER A 49 10.47 -1.99 -28.54
C SER A 49 10.65 -2.84 -27.28
N ILE A 50 9.91 -2.46 -26.23
CA ILE A 50 9.84 -3.24 -24.98
C ILE A 50 9.14 -4.58 -25.25
N ILE A 51 8.10 -4.59 -26.10
CA ILE A 51 7.34 -5.80 -26.44
C ILE A 51 8.26 -6.85 -27.05
N GLN A 52 9.10 -6.46 -28.02
CA GLN A 52 10.04 -7.39 -28.63
C GLN A 52 11.06 -7.89 -27.60
N ALA A 53 11.54 -7.02 -26.70
CA ALA A 53 12.44 -7.43 -25.64
C ALA A 53 11.82 -8.44 -24.67
N VAL A 54 10.55 -8.27 -24.30
CA VAL A 54 9.78 -9.21 -23.48
C VAL A 54 9.64 -10.56 -24.19
N LYS A 55 9.40 -10.58 -25.51
CA LYS A 55 9.37 -11.83 -26.28
C LYS A 55 10.73 -12.55 -26.22
N ARG A 56 11.81 -11.80 -26.42
CA ARG A 56 13.19 -12.33 -26.53
C ARG A 56 13.77 -12.81 -25.21
N VAL A 57 13.57 -12.09 -24.10
CA VAL A 57 14.27 -12.38 -22.84
C VAL A 57 13.90 -13.77 -22.28
N SER A 58 14.86 -14.49 -21.70
CA SER A 58 14.58 -15.74 -21.00
C SER A 58 13.75 -15.52 -19.73
N PHE A 59 13.19 -16.61 -19.19
CA PHE A 59 12.61 -16.59 -17.85
C PHE A 59 13.65 -16.14 -16.83
N GLY A 60 13.28 -15.22 -15.94
CA GLY A 60 14.16 -14.62 -14.93
C GLY A 60 15.20 -13.64 -15.48
N GLY A 61 15.19 -13.34 -16.78
CA GLY A 61 16.20 -12.50 -17.42
C GLY A 61 16.00 -10.98 -17.21
N PHE A 62 16.94 -10.22 -17.77
CA PHE A 62 17.05 -8.77 -17.62
C PHE A 62 16.81 -8.06 -18.95
N ILE A 63 15.97 -7.02 -18.90
CA ILE A 63 15.76 -6.05 -19.98
C ILE A 63 16.41 -4.73 -19.57
N TYR A 64 17.38 -4.26 -20.34
CA TYR A 64 18.04 -2.98 -20.14
C TYR A 64 17.49 -1.93 -21.10
N LEU A 65 16.84 -0.90 -20.55
CA LEU A 65 16.24 0.20 -21.31
C LEU A 65 17.20 1.38 -21.39
N ASP A 66 17.62 1.75 -22.59
CA ASP A 66 18.39 2.97 -22.85
C ASP A 66 17.48 4.21 -22.73
N GLY A 67 17.81 5.13 -21.82
CA GLY A 67 17.01 6.34 -21.61
C GLY A 67 17.31 7.51 -22.54
N ARG A 68 18.36 7.45 -23.38
CA ARG A 68 18.74 8.58 -24.24
C ARG A 68 17.63 8.94 -25.23
N GLY A 69 17.25 10.22 -25.25
CA GLY A 69 16.20 10.76 -26.14
C GLY A 69 14.77 10.37 -25.76
N THR A 70 14.57 9.59 -24.69
CA THR A 70 13.23 9.06 -24.35
C THR A 70 12.32 10.10 -23.70
N LEU A 71 12.87 11.21 -23.17
CA LEU A 71 12.06 12.30 -22.63
C LEU A 71 11.12 12.91 -23.69
N GLU A 72 11.64 13.09 -24.91
CA GLU A 72 10.88 13.60 -26.07
C GLU A 72 10.13 12.46 -26.78
N HIS A 73 10.77 11.30 -26.89
CA HIS A 73 10.25 10.14 -27.62
C HIS A 73 10.19 8.91 -26.70
N PRO A 74 9.22 8.85 -25.76
CA PRO A 74 9.13 7.77 -24.79
C PRO A 74 8.93 6.41 -25.46
N TYR A 75 9.31 5.35 -24.76
CA TYR A 75 8.90 4.00 -25.17
C TYR A 75 7.39 3.86 -25.00
N ASP A 76 6.75 3.33 -26.04
CA ASP A 76 5.32 3.04 -26.07
C ASP A 76 5.08 1.52 -26.01
N CYS A 77 3.81 1.13 -26.06
CA CYS A 77 3.39 -0.25 -26.25
C CYS A 77 2.70 -0.47 -27.59
N SER A 78 3.05 0.34 -28.58
CA SER A 78 2.61 0.12 -29.95
C SER A 78 3.38 -1.07 -30.52
N ASN A 79 2.67 -2.09 -31.00
CA ASN A 79 3.28 -3.10 -31.84
C ASN A 79 3.20 -2.61 -33.29
N PRO A 80 4.33 -2.24 -33.93
CA PRO A 80 4.30 -1.77 -35.31
C PRO A 80 3.78 -2.83 -36.31
N ASN A 81 3.72 -4.11 -35.91
CA ASN A 81 3.37 -5.22 -36.79
C ASN A 81 1.96 -5.80 -36.56
N SER A 82 1.14 -5.24 -35.67
CA SER A 82 -0.22 -5.77 -35.42
C SER A 82 -1.29 -4.70 -35.60
N SER A 83 -1.83 -4.60 -36.83
CA SER A 83 -3.11 -3.93 -37.09
C SER A 83 -4.32 -4.76 -36.62
N MET A 84 -4.11 -5.89 -35.94
CA MET A 84 -5.14 -6.92 -35.69
C MET A 84 -5.00 -7.72 -34.37
N ASP A 85 -4.18 -7.30 -33.40
CA ASP A 85 -4.12 -8.02 -32.11
C ASP A 85 -5.17 -7.48 -31.12
N CYS A 86 -6.09 -8.35 -30.69
CA CYS A 86 -7.11 -8.07 -29.66
C CYS A 86 -6.52 -7.78 -28.27
N HIS A 87 -5.20 -7.92 -28.10
CA HIS A 87 -4.49 -7.76 -26.83
C HIS A 87 -3.74 -6.42 -26.79
N HIS A 88 -4.46 -5.36 -26.42
CA HIS A 88 -3.85 -4.06 -26.14
C HIS A 88 -2.85 -4.19 -24.96
N GLY A 89 -1.67 -3.57 -25.06
CA GLY A 89 -0.68 -3.49 -23.97
C GLY A 89 0.48 -4.49 -24.05
N ILE A 90 1.34 -4.50 -23.03
CA ILE A 90 2.51 -5.38 -22.94
C ILE A 90 2.17 -6.57 -22.04
N HIS A 91 1.98 -7.75 -22.64
CA HIS A 91 1.67 -8.97 -21.92
C HIS A 91 2.96 -9.70 -21.51
N VAL A 92 3.09 -9.96 -20.21
CA VAL A 92 4.26 -10.60 -19.61
C VAL A 92 3.82 -11.87 -18.91
N THR A 93 4.30 -13.00 -19.42
CA THR A 93 4.01 -14.33 -18.90
C THR A 93 5.25 -14.95 -18.27
N LYS A 94 6.20 -14.19 -17.73
CA LYS A 94 7.42 -14.76 -17.13
C LYS A 94 8.02 -13.82 -16.11
N SER A 95 8.78 -14.37 -15.17
CA SER A 95 9.59 -13.56 -14.27
C SER A 95 10.62 -12.77 -15.07
N LEU A 96 10.77 -11.48 -14.77
CA LEU A 96 11.76 -10.63 -15.45
C LEU A 96 12.13 -9.39 -14.63
N THR A 97 13.26 -8.79 -14.96
CA THR A 97 13.71 -7.50 -14.44
C THR A 97 13.83 -6.48 -15.57
N ILE A 98 13.25 -5.30 -15.41
CA ILE A 98 13.43 -4.17 -16.34
C ILE A 98 14.20 -3.06 -15.63
N LYS A 99 15.35 -2.70 -16.19
CA LYS A 99 16.28 -1.73 -15.60
C LYS A 99 16.62 -0.61 -16.58
N GLY A 100 16.54 0.63 -16.12
CA GLY A 100 17.04 1.79 -16.85
C GLY A 100 18.57 1.87 -16.87
N ILE A 101 19.14 2.26 -18.02
CA ILE A 101 20.58 2.46 -18.21
C ILE A 101 20.89 3.78 -18.96
N TYR A 102 22.10 4.29 -18.72
CA TYR A 102 22.63 5.59 -19.19
C TYR A 102 21.90 6.82 -18.64
N PHE A 103 20.61 6.95 -18.93
CA PHE A 103 19.70 7.98 -18.41
C PHE A 103 18.39 7.31 -17.96
N PRO A 104 17.60 7.91 -17.04
CA PRO A 104 16.29 7.37 -16.68
C PRO A 104 15.39 7.26 -17.91
N PRO A 105 14.98 6.05 -18.33
CA PRO A 105 14.11 5.88 -19.49
C PRO A 105 12.70 6.35 -19.18
N HIS A 106 12.06 6.95 -20.19
CA HIS A 106 10.67 7.37 -20.12
C HIS A 106 9.78 6.40 -20.89
N VAL A 107 8.71 5.93 -20.25
CA VAL A 107 7.73 4.99 -20.81
C VAL A 107 6.35 5.61 -20.74
N LEU A 108 5.64 5.62 -21.86
CA LEU A 108 4.25 6.05 -22.01
C LEU A 108 3.47 4.94 -22.71
N CYS A 109 2.78 4.12 -21.93
CA CYS A 109 1.99 3.01 -22.46
C CYS A 109 0.61 3.01 -21.81
N VAL A 110 -0.36 3.62 -22.48
CA VAL A 110 -1.73 3.78 -21.97
C VAL A 110 -2.42 2.43 -21.71
N ALA A 111 -2.16 1.43 -22.56
CA ALA A 111 -2.71 0.09 -22.37
C ALA A 111 -2.07 -0.65 -21.19
N GLY A 112 -0.85 -0.27 -20.79
CA GLY A 112 -0.16 -0.79 -19.63
C GLY A 112 0.62 -2.09 -19.83
N PHE A 113 1.10 -2.61 -18.70
CA PHE A 113 1.72 -3.92 -18.58
C PHE A 113 0.75 -4.89 -17.89
N HIS A 114 0.63 -6.09 -18.45
CA HIS A 114 -0.24 -7.15 -17.94
C HIS A 114 0.62 -8.37 -17.60
N PHE A 115 0.85 -8.57 -16.31
CA PHE A 115 1.50 -9.76 -15.78
C PHE A 115 0.42 -10.78 -15.48
N GLN A 116 0.31 -11.79 -16.35
CA GLN A 116 -0.64 -12.88 -16.19
C GLN A 116 0.05 -14.18 -16.53
N TRP A 117 -0.11 -15.18 -15.68
CA TRP A 117 0.44 -16.50 -15.89
C TRP A 117 -0.69 -17.48 -16.16
N ILE A 118 -0.47 -18.30 -17.18
CA ILE A 118 -1.33 -19.42 -17.52
C ILE A 118 -0.54 -20.66 -17.06
N VAL A 119 -1.11 -21.34 -16.08
CA VAL A 119 -0.50 -22.38 -15.23
C VAL A 119 0.22 -23.48 -16.02
N ASN A 120 1.40 -23.90 -15.54
CA ASN A 120 1.76 -25.33 -15.43
C ASN A 120 3.02 -25.70 -14.61
N GLU A 121 3.68 -24.81 -13.86
CA GLU A 121 4.76 -25.23 -12.94
C GLU A 121 4.79 -24.42 -11.63
N GLN A 122 5.38 -25.02 -10.59
CA GLN A 122 5.61 -24.52 -9.22
C GLN A 122 6.54 -23.28 -9.14
N GLN A 123 6.45 -22.36 -10.09
CA GLN A 123 7.40 -21.26 -10.22
C GLN A 123 6.81 -19.95 -9.72
N ASN A 124 7.56 -19.27 -8.84
CA ASN A 124 7.17 -17.99 -8.27
C ASN A 124 7.39 -16.86 -9.28
N LEU A 125 6.33 -16.12 -9.61
CA LEU A 125 6.40 -14.96 -10.50
C LEU A 125 6.97 -13.76 -9.75
N ARG A 126 8.13 -13.31 -10.22
CA ARG A 126 8.80 -12.12 -9.74
C ARG A 126 8.96 -11.14 -10.89
N PHE A 127 8.50 -9.90 -10.69
CA PHE A 127 8.88 -8.81 -11.57
C PHE A 127 9.51 -7.66 -10.82
N GLU A 128 10.51 -7.06 -11.45
CA GLU A 128 11.29 -5.97 -10.88
C GLU A 128 11.43 -4.82 -11.87
N LEU A 129 11.21 -3.60 -11.38
CA LEU A 129 11.34 -2.35 -12.13
C LEU A 129 12.35 -1.45 -11.43
N SER A 130 13.37 -0.99 -12.15
CA SER A 130 14.45 -0.20 -11.56
C SER A 130 14.87 1.00 -12.41
N GLY A 131 14.81 2.22 -11.86
CA GLY A 131 15.36 3.42 -12.47
C GLY A 131 14.60 3.93 -13.71
N ILE A 132 13.28 3.80 -13.74
CA ILE A 132 12.43 4.13 -14.91
C ILE A 132 11.35 5.15 -14.55
N HIS A 133 11.03 6.03 -15.48
CA HIS A 133 9.95 7.01 -15.39
C HIS A 133 8.74 6.56 -16.23
N PHE A 134 7.66 6.20 -15.57
CA PHE A 134 6.39 5.81 -16.18
C PHE A 134 5.39 6.97 -16.16
N ARG A 135 4.75 7.23 -17.31
CA ARG A 135 3.66 8.21 -17.45
C ARG A 135 2.45 7.53 -18.09
N GLN A 136 1.28 7.67 -17.48
CA GLN A 136 0.04 7.07 -17.99
C GLN A 136 0.20 5.57 -18.29
N THR A 137 0.98 4.87 -17.46
CA THR A 137 1.29 3.45 -17.67
C THR A 137 0.76 2.65 -16.50
N PRO A 138 -0.39 1.97 -16.64
CA PRO A 138 -0.90 1.08 -15.61
C PRO A 138 -0.19 -0.27 -15.64
N PHE A 139 -0.23 -0.95 -14.50
CA PHE A 139 0.31 -2.29 -14.28
C PHE A 139 -0.77 -3.16 -13.67
N THR A 140 -1.12 -4.24 -14.34
CA THR A 140 -2.00 -5.28 -13.80
C THR A 140 -1.16 -6.52 -13.55
N CYS A 141 -1.25 -7.05 -12.35
CA CYS A 141 -0.58 -8.26 -11.93
C CYS A 141 -1.61 -9.22 -11.36
N LYS A 142 -1.78 -10.37 -12.02
CA LYS A 142 -2.63 -11.46 -11.55
C LYS A 142 -1.74 -12.58 -11.04
N ASP A 143 -1.90 -12.89 -9.75
CA ASP A 143 -1.17 -13.95 -9.07
C ASP A 143 0.36 -13.82 -9.14
N CYS A 144 0.93 -12.60 -9.08
CA CYS A 144 2.39 -12.46 -8.94
C CYS A 144 2.81 -12.56 -7.47
N ASN A 145 3.81 -13.39 -7.21
CA ASN A 145 4.32 -13.63 -5.86
C ASN A 145 5.15 -12.47 -5.33
N ARG A 146 5.94 -11.80 -6.19
CA ARG A 146 6.83 -10.72 -5.75
C ARG A 146 6.94 -9.59 -6.75
N ILE A 147 6.75 -8.38 -6.24
CA ILE A 147 6.78 -7.12 -7.00
C ILE A 147 7.83 -6.23 -6.38
N VAL A 148 8.84 -5.86 -7.16
CA VAL A 148 9.95 -5.03 -6.68
C VAL A 148 10.01 -3.74 -7.49
N ILE A 149 9.99 -2.60 -6.82
CA ILE A 149 10.06 -1.27 -7.43
C ILE A 149 11.18 -0.49 -6.77
N HIS A 150 12.17 -0.06 -7.56
CA HIS A 150 13.35 0.63 -7.07
C HIS A 150 13.68 1.88 -7.88
N ASN A 151 13.77 3.05 -7.22
CA ASN A 151 14.11 4.33 -7.88
C ASN A 151 13.23 4.65 -9.10
N CYS A 152 11.94 4.34 -9.06
CA CYS A 152 11.01 4.56 -10.18
C CYS A 152 10.08 5.75 -9.92
N SER A 153 9.65 6.41 -11.00
CA SER A 153 8.63 7.47 -10.93
C SER A 153 7.38 7.03 -11.69
N PHE A 154 6.21 7.19 -11.08
CA PHE A 154 4.92 6.90 -11.70
C PHE A 154 4.04 8.14 -11.66
N ARG A 155 3.57 8.59 -12.83
CA ARG A 155 2.75 9.80 -12.92
C ARG A 155 1.58 9.72 -13.88
N ASP A 156 0.56 10.51 -13.57
CA ASP A 156 -0.61 10.76 -14.40
C ASP A 156 -1.43 9.49 -14.73
N THR A 157 -1.36 8.45 -13.89
CA THR A 157 -2.05 7.18 -14.12
C THR A 157 -3.31 7.08 -13.25
N GLU A 158 -4.44 6.65 -13.81
CA GLU A 158 -5.66 6.45 -13.01
C GLU A 158 -5.45 5.36 -11.96
N ARG A 159 -5.04 4.16 -12.36
CA ARG A 159 -4.66 3.06 -11.46
C ARG A 159 -3.26 2.60 -11.81
N THR A 160 -2.30 2.89 -10.94
CA THR A 160 -0.89 2.59 -11.24
C THR A 160 -0.61 1.10 -11.15
N PHE A 161 -0.95 0.45 -10.04
CA PHE A 161 -0.81 -0.99 -9.85
C PHE A 161 -2.14 -1.59 -9.37
N ILE A 162 -2.61 -2.61 -10.09
CA ILE A 162 -3.72 -3.48 -9.70
C ILE A 162 -3.12 -4.87 -9.50
N ILE A 163 -3.21 -5.38 -8.27
CA ILE A 163 -2.62 -6.65 -7.85
C ILE A 163 -3.76 -7.55 -7.39
N GLU A 164 -4.03 -8.56 -8.20
CA GLU A 164 -5.12 -9.51 -7.98
C GLU A 164 -4.54 -10.83 -7.47
N THR A 165 -5.10 -11.33 -6.38
CA THR A 165 -4.65 -12.57 -5.74
C THR A 165 -5.82 -13.53 -5.62
N GLN A 166 -5.76 -14.62 -6.39
CA GLN A 166 -6.81 -15.64 -6.48
C GLN A 166 -6.24 -17.04 -6.21
N ASN A 167 -5.12 -17.41 -6.84
CA ASN A 167 -4.61 -18.79 -6.85
C ASN A 167 -3.34 -19.00 -6.04
N ILE A 168 -2.75 -17.93 -5.50
CA ILE A 168 -1.52 -18.00 -4.70
C ILE A 168 -1.79 -17.67 -3.24
N SER A 169 -0.99 -18.26 -2.35
CA SER A 169 -1.09 -18.08 -0.90
C SER A 169 -0.26 -16.91 -0.38
N SER A 170 0.70 -16.38 -1.15
CA SER A 170 1.60 -15.32 -0.67
C SER A 170 1.96 -14.32 -1.76
N VAL A 171 1.87 -13.03 -1.41
CA VAL A 171 2.26 -11.88 -2.23
C VAL A 171 3.14 -10.93 -1.44
N GLN A 172 4.24 -10.48 -2.05
CA GLN A 172 5.15 -9.48 -1.51
C GLN A 172 5.28 -8.28 -2.45
N LEU A 173 5.07 -7.08 -1.92
CA LEU A 173 5.38 -5.82 -2.59
C LEU A 173 6.52 -5.10 -1.87
N ASP A 174 7.62 -4.88 -2.56
CA ASP A 174 8.78 -4.14 -2.06
C ASP A 174 8.97 -2.85 -2.90
N VAL A 175 8.65 -1.69 -2.34
CA VAL A 175 8.92 -0.38 -2.94
C VAL A 175 10.01 0.32 -2.16
N HIS A 176 11.12 0.63 -2.84
CA HIS A 176 12.26 1.28 -2.20
C HIS A 176 13.06 2.12 -3.20
N GLY A 177 14.21 2.63 -2.76
CA GLY A 177 14.89 3.70 -3.47
C GLY A 177 14.07 4.99 -3.43
N ASP A 178 14.57 6.09 -4.00
CA ASP A 178 13.86 7.38 -4.09
C ASP A 178 12.67 7.33 -5.07
N SER A 179 11.78 6.35 -4.88
CA SER A 179 10.60 6.13 -5.72
C SER A 179 9.53 7.20 -5.47
N SER A 180 8.78 7.55 -6.52
CA SER A 180 7.75 8.58 -6.43
C SER A 180 6.48 8.28 -7.20
N PHE A 181 5.34 8.66 -6.62
CA PHE A 181 4.00 8.52 -7.19
C PHE A 181 3.32 9.89 -7.18
N ARG A 182 3.03 10.43 -8.37
CA ARG A 182 2.59 11.81 -8.53
C ARG A 182 1.39 11.93 -9.46
N TYR A 183 0.38 12.70 -9.06
CA TYR A 183 -0.80 12.97 -9.90
C TYR A 183 -1.56 11.72 -10.36
N ASN A 184 -1.35 10.58 -9.71
CA ASN A 184 -2.13 9.36 -9.98
C ASN A 184 -3.48 9.46 -9.28
N SER A 185 -4.51 8.72 -9.72
CA SER A 185 -5.73 8.61 -8.89
C SER A 185 -5.45 7.67 -7.70
N GLN A 186 -5.02 6.43 -8.01
CA GLN A 186 -4.61 5.42 -7.03
C GLN A 186 -3.27 4.79 -7.40
N CYS A 187 -2.42 4.55 -6.40
CA CYS A 187 -1.08 4.00 -6.63
C CYS A 187 -1.08 2.47 -6.59
N PHE A 188 -1.61 1.86 -5.53
CA PHE A 188 -1.68 0.41 -5.36
C PHE A 188 -3.09 -0.01 -4.95
N GLU A 189 -3.61 -1.02 -5.63
CA GLU A 189 -4.87 -1.70 -5.34
C GLU A 189 -4.61 -3.19 -5.22
N PHE A 190 -4.77 -3.73 -4.02
CA PHE A 190 -4.75 -5.18 -3.79
C PHE A 190 -6.18 -5.69 -3.69
N LEU A 191 -6.52 -6.64 -4.55
CA LEU A 191 -7.80 -7.33 -4.60
C LEU A 191 -7.59 -8.79 -4.23
N LEU A 192 -8.06 -9.17 -3.05
CA LEU A 192 -8.00 -10.54 -2.53
C LEU A 192 -9.31 -11.26 -2.87
N PHE A 193 -9.28 -12.17 -3.85
CA PHE A 193 -10.43 -12.95 -4.31
C PHE A 193 -10.57 -14.25 -3.55
N ASP A 194 -11.78 -14.83 -3.47
CA ASP A 194 -11.89 -16.16 -2.88
C ASP A 194 -11.16 -17.21 -3.74
N GLY A 195 -10.51 -18.15 -3.07
CA GLY A 195 -9.64 -19.15 -3.68
C GLY A 195 -10.35 -20.49 -3.59
N CYS A 196 -10.17 -21.36 -4.56
CA CYS A 196 -10.82 -22.68 -4.54
C CYS A 196 -10.21 -23.66 -3.52
N ARG A 197 -9.22 -23.24 -2.71
CA ARG A 197 -8.47 -24.08 -1.77
C ARG A 197 -8.47 -23.42 -0.39
N GLU A 198 -8.81 -24.20 0.63
CA GLU A 198 -8.71 -23.80 2.04
C GLU A 198 -7.24 -23.60 2.42
N GLN A 199 -6.74 -22.37 2.32
CA GLN A 199 -5.35 -22.04 2.62
C GLN A 199 -5.23 -20.61 3.16
N ASN A 200 -4.47 -20.49 4.25
CA ASN A 200 -4.07 -19.20 4.80
C ASN A 200 -3.36 -18.36 3.74
N ARG A 201 -3.65 -17.05 3.76
CA ARG A 201 -3.04 -16.10 2.82
C ARG A 201 -2.16 -15.10 3.51
N PHE A 202 -1.07 -14.74 2.85
CA PHE A 202 -0.06 -13.83 3.35
C PHE A 202 0.14 -12.69 2.35
N LEU A 203 0.04 -11.47 2.86
CA LEU A 203 0.34 -10.27 2.10
C LEU A 203 1.39 -9.46 2.85
N GLU A 204 2.52 -9.21 2.22
CA GLU A 204 3.58 -8.37 2.74
C GLU A 204 3.72 -7.10 1.89
N VAL A 205 3.65 -5.93 2.53
CA VAL A 205 3.79 -4.62 1.89
C VAL A 205 4.90 -3.84 2.58
N ASN A 206 6.03 -3.70 1.88
CA ASN A 206 7.21 -2.96 2.33
C ASN A 206 7.39 -1.72 1.46
N ILE A 207 7.25 -0.52 2.06
CA ILE A 207 7.45 0.75 1.34
C ILE A 207 8.44 1.60 2.11
N THR A 208 9.58 1.91 1.49
CA THR A 208 10.64 2.69 2.14
C THR A 208 11.14 3.82 1.26
N ASN A 209 11.41 4.98 1.86
CA ASN A 209 11.98 6.13 1.17
C ASN A 209 11.17 6.63 -0.05
N THR A 210 9.85 6.57 0.04
CA THR A 210 8.94 6.86 -1.08
C THR A 210 8.16 8.16 -0.87
N LYS A 211 7.90 8.88 -1.96
CA LYS A 211 7.10 10.11 -1.99
C LYS A 211 5.78 9.89 -2.74
N PHE A 212 4.68 10.25 -2.11
CA PHE A 212 3.34 10.29 -2.70
C PHE A 212 2.87 11.74 -2.70
N GLU A 213 2.73 12.34 -3.87
CA GLU A 213 2.40 13.76 -3.99
C GLU A 213 1.25 14.01 -4.95
N LYS A 214 0.24 14.77 -4.49
CA LYS A 214 -0.88 15.21 -5.33
C LYS A 214 -1.66 14.07 -6.02
N ASN A 215 -1.75 12.90 -5.39
CA ASN A 215 -2.57 11.79 -5.88
C ASN A 215 -4.06 11.98 -5.50
N GLY A 216 -4.97 11.31 -6.22
CA GLY A 216 -6.41 11.28 -5.98
C GLY A 216 -7.21 12.50 -6.46
N PHE A 217 -6.63 13.38 -7.29
CA PHE A 217 -7.33 14.59 -7.78
C PHE A 217 -8.31 14.31 -8.92
N HIS A 218 -8.02 13.29 -9.71
CA HIS A 218 -8.80 12.83 -10.85
C HIS A 218 -9.31 11.40 -10.57
N GLY A 219 -10.07 10.79 -11.48
CA GLY A 219 -10.56 9.41 -11.32
C GLY A 219 -11.77 9.24 -10.40
N GLN A 220 -12.26 7.99 -10.33
CA GLN A 220 -13.43 7.60 -9.54
C GLN A 220 -13.20 7.87 -8.04
N LYS A 221 -14.26 8.29 -7.33
CA LYS A 221 -14.16 8.78 -5.94
C LYS A 221 -13.66 7.71 -4.96
N ASP A 222 -14.03 6.47 -5.21
CA ASP A 222 -13.65 5.26 -4.48
C ASP A 222 -12.26 4.73 -4.84
N LYS A 223 -11.63 5.22 -5.91
CA LYS A 223 -10.32 4.76 -6.41
C LYS A 223 -9.24 5.82 -6.24
N ARG A 224 -8.98 6.20 -4.99
CA ARG A 224 -8.05 7.28 -4.63
C ARG A 224 -7.11 6.90 -3.49
N GLY A 225 -5.88 7.37 -3.53
CA GLY A 225 -4.91 7.25 -2.44
C GLY A 225 -3.62 6.53 -2.83
N ALA A 226 -2.82 6.16 -1.84
CA ALA A 226 -1.61 5.38 -2.07
C ALA A 226 -1.91 3.88 -2.13
N VAL A 227 -2.21 3.24 -1.00
CA VAL A 227 -2.41 1.78 -0.94
C VAL A 227 -3.81 1.47 -0.44
N LYS A 228 -4.50 0.59 -1.17
CA LYS A 228 -5.74 -0.04 -0.73
C LYS A 228 -5.61 -1.55 -0.79
N ILE A 229 -6.09 -2.21 0.26
CA ILE A 229 -6.15 -3.66 0.38
C ILE A 229 -7.59 -4.04 0.67
N LEU A 230 -8.23 -4.74 -0.27
CA LEU A 230 -9.66 -5.02 -0.26
C LEU A 230 -9.90 -6.52 -0.36
N SER A 231 -10.86 -7.02 0.42
CA SER A 231 -11.48 -8.31 0.19
C SER A 231 -12.53 -8.20 -0.91
N ALA A 232 -12.39 -8.95 -2.00
CA ALA A 232 -13.44 -9.07 -3.01
C ALA A 232 -14.54 -10.06 -2.58
N ALA A 233 -14.23 -10.99 -1.66
CA ALA A 233 -15.17 -11.95 -1.11
C ALA A 233 -15.93 -11.35 0.10
N LYS A 234 -17.25 -11.52 0.15
CA LYS A 234 -18.08 -11.06 1.28
C LYS A 234 -17.82 -11.88 2.55
N ASN A 235 -17.52 -13.17 2.41
CA ASN A 235 -17.27 -14.11 3.50
C ASN A 235 -16.02 -14.93 3.16
N MET A 236 -14.82 -14.46 3.47
CA MET A 236 -13.66 -15.37 3.48
C MET A 236 -13.78 -16.28 4.71
N LEU A 237 -13.66 -17.59 4.52
CA LEU A 237 -13.61 -18.54 5.64
C LEU A 237 -12.20 -18.60 6.25
N ASP A 238 -11.17 -18.40 5.43
CA ASP A 238 -9.77 -18.48 5.86
C ASP A 238 -9.22 -17.14 6.38
N PRO A 239 -8.33 -17.18 7.40
CA PRO A 239 -7.67 -15.99 7.88
C PRO A 239 -6.63 -15.47 6.86
N VAL A 240 -6.66 -14.15 6.66
CA VAL A 240 -5.64 -13.42 5.89
C VAL A 240 -4.66 -12.78 6.85
N TYR A 241 -3.37 -13.01 6.65
CA TYR A 241 -2.30 -12.37 7.42
C TYR A 241 -1.68 -11.25 6.59
N ILE A 242 -1.75 -10.02 7.10
CA ILE A 242 -1.24 -8.84 6.40
C ILE A 242 -0.12 -8.22 7.22
N SER A 243 1.06 -8.12 6.63
CA SER A 243 2.22 -7.42 7.19
C SER A 243 2.47 -6.13 6.39
N ILE A 244 2.47 -4.98 7.08
CA ILE A 244 2.73 -3.68 6.46
C ILE A 244 3.91 -3.02 7.17
N SER A 245 4.95 -2.69 6.42
CA SER A 245 6.11 -1.94 6.92
C SER A 245 6.36 -0.73 6.04
N CYS A 246 6.15 0.46 6.60
CA CYS A 246 6.38 1.73 5.91
C CYS A 246 7.41 2.56 6.66
N SER A 247 8.45 3.03 5.96
CA SER A 247 9.54 3.81 6.56
C SER A 247 9.95 5.01 5.71
N ARG A 248 10.19 6.17 6.33
CA ARG A 248 10.67 7.39 5.65
C ARG A 248 9.77 7.80 4.49
N ILE A 249 8.48 7.99 4.77
CA ILE A 249 7.47 8.30 3.75
C ILE A 249 7.06 9.78 3.81
N LYS A 250 6.86 10.37 2.64
CA LYS A 250 6.23 11.68 2.48
C LYS A 250 4.92 11.52 1.73
N PHE A 251 3.80 11.83 2.39
CA PHE A 251 2.46 11.81 1.79
C PHE A 251 1.88 13.23 1.85
N ILE A 252 2.01 13.95 0.73
CA ILE A 252 1.85 15.40 0.66
C ILE A 252 0.78 15.77 -0.36
N ASN A 253 -0.15 16.64 0.05
CA ASN A 253 -1.17 17.20 -0.84
C ASN A 253 -2.02 16.14 -1.55
N ASN A 254 -2.21 14.94 -1.00
CA ASN A 254 -3.03 13.90 -1.64
C ASN A 254 -4.50 14.00 -1.23
N LYS A 255 -5.37 13.42 -2.07
CA LYS A 255 -6.76 13.10 -1.75
C LYS A 255 -6.92 11.59 -1.62
N GLY A 256 -7.50 11.13 -0.53
CA GLY A 256 -7.63 9.71 -0.23
C GLY A 256 -6.65 9.22 0.85
N PRO A 257 -6.78 7.96 1.27
CA PRO A 257 -5.94 7.35 2.30
C PRO A 257 -4.49 7.18 1.82
N PHE A 258 -3.56 7.17 2.78
CA PHE A 258 -2.22 6.62 2.55
C PHE A 258 -2.29 5.09 2.57
N ILE A 259 -2.83 4.49 3.64
CA ILE A 259 -3.12 3.05 3.74
C ILE A 259 -4.58 2.85 4.12
N SER A 260 -5.29 1.99 3.39
CA SER A 260 -6.63 1.52 3.74
C SER A 260 -6.69 0.01 3.61
N VAL A 261 -6.86 -0.67 4.74
CA VAL A 261 -7.10 -2.11 4.83
C VAL A 261 -8.57 -2.32 5.13
N ASN A 262 -9.28 -2.98 4.22
CA ASN A 262 -10.67 -3.40 4.40
C ASN A 262 -10.79 -4.89 4.09
N VAL A 263 -10.36 -5.70 5.05
CA VAL A 263 -10.33 -7.16 4.98
C VAL A 263 -10.81 -7.69 6.34
N PRO A 264 -12.13 -7.85 6.54
CA PRO A 264 -12.71 -8.14 7.86
C PRO A 264 -12.20 -9.41 8.53
N THR A 265 -11.65 -10.37 7.77
CA THR A 265 -11.09 -11.63 8.27
C THR A 265 -9.60 -11.54 8.60
N ALA A 266 -8.96 -10.41 8.31
CA ALA A 266 -7.52 -10.29 8.41
C ALA A 266 -7.01 -10.12 9.84
N VAL A 267 -5.82 -10.65 10.08
CA VAL A 267 -4.94 -10.28 11.20
C VAL A 267 -3.82 -9.42 10.63
N THR A 268 -3.73 -8.16 11.08
CA THR A 268 -2.74 -7.21 10.56
C THR A 268 -1.62 -6.96 11.57
N ASN A 269 -0.38 -6.92 11.07
CA ASN A 269 0.81 -6.45 11.77
C ASN A 269 1.38 -5.26 10.99
N GLU A 270 1.29 -4.06 11.54
CA GLU A 270 1.56 -2.82 10.82
C GLU A 270 2.62 -1.99 11.58
N ILE A 271 3.67 -1.57 10.88
CA ILE A 271 4.74 -0.73 11.41
C ILE A 271 4.93 0.47 10.51
N TYR A 272 4.76 1.66 11.08
CA TYR A 272 4.87 2.95 10.41
C TYR A 272 5.95 3.77 11.10
N ARG A 273 7.06 4.03 10.42
CA ARG A 273 8.22 4.73 10.97
C ARG A 273 8.59 5.95 10.13
N ASP A 274 8.85 7.09 10.76
CA ASP A 274 9.32 8.30 10.07
C ASP A 274 8.37 8.72 8.92
N ILE A 275 7.08 8.81 9.24
CA ILE A 275 6.03 9.14 8.26
C ILE A 275 5.64 10.61 8.40
N LYS A 276 5.62 11.32 7.27
CA LYS A 276 5.18 12.72 7.19
C LYS A 276 3.92 12.84 6.33
N LEU A 277 2.80 13.19 6.96
CA LEU A 277 1.50 13.37 6.33
C LEU A 277 1.04 14.83 6.47
N HIS A 278 1.03 15.61 5.38
CA HIS A 278 0.52 16.97 5.47
C HIS A 278 -0.22 17.50 4.25
N HIS A 279 -1.10 18.45 4.52
CA HIS A 279 -1.93 19.12 3.51
C HIS A 279 -2.80 18.15 2.69
N ASN A 280 -3.12 16.99 3.25
CA ASN A 280 -4.01 16.02 2.63
C ASN A 280 -5.45 16.37 2.95
N HIS A 281 -6.35 16.11 2.00
CA HIS A 281 -7.76 16.49 2.16
C HIS A 281 -8.72 15.53 1.47
N PHE A 282 -9.90 15.43 2.04
CA PHE A 282 -11.04 14.75 1.42
C PHE A 282 -12.09 15.80 1.06
N ASN A 283 -12.61 15.77 -0.17
CA ASN A 283 -13.56 16.77 -0.65
C ASN A 283 -14.97 16.49 -0.12
N LEU A 284 -15.50 17.37 0.73
CA LEU A 284 -16.85 17.25 1.29
C LEU A 284 -17.96 17.17 0.23
N LYS A 285 -17.79 17.82 -0.93
CA LYS A 285 -18.77 17.76 -2.03
C LYS A 285 -18.88 16.36 -2.65
N ASP A 286 -17.85 15.52 -2.52
CA ASP A 286 -17.91 14.15 -2.99
C ASP A 286 -18.97 13.32 -2.24
N TYR A 287 -19.36 13.75 -1.03
CA TYR A 287 -20.24 13.03 -0.10
C TYR A 287 -21.70 13.48 -0.14
N PHE A 288 -21.96 14.76 -0.42
CA PHE A 288 -23.32 15.32 -0.36
C PHE A 288 -24.05 15.31 -1.70
N ALA A 289 -23.36 14.98 -2.79
CA ALA A 289 -23.94 15.06 -4.12
C ALA A 289 -24.82 13.86 -4.52
N ASN A 290 -24.67 12.66 -3.92
CA ASN A 290 -25.41 11.44 -4.35
C ASN A 290 -25.51 10.38 -3.23
N LEU A 291 -26.15 10.67 -2.10
CA LEU A 291 -26.47 9.62 -1.12
C LEU A 291 -27.68 8.81 -1.60
N LYS A 292 -27.45 7.68 -2.28
CA LYS A 292 -28.34 6.53 -2.08
C LYS A 292 -28.15 6.08 -0.61
N PRO A 293 -29.22 5.86 0.16
CA PRO A 293 -29.14 5.63 1.61
C PRO A 293 -28.34 4.38 2.04
N GLU A 294 -27.96 3.49 1.12
CA GLU A 294 -27.32 2.20 1.42
C GLU A 294 -25.78 2.18 1.37
N VAL A 295 -25.11 3.25 0.91
CA VAL A 295 -23.65 3.25 0.80
C VAL A 295 -23.02 3.79 2.09
N SER A 296 -22.30 2.93 2.81
CA SER A 296 -21.50 3.32 3.98
C SER A 296 -20.57 4.49 3.63
N LEU A 297 -20.56 5.53 4.47
CA LEU A 297 -19.77 6.73 4.23
C LEU A 297 -18.28 6.36 4.06
N PRO A 298 -17.60 6.84 3.00
CA PRO A 298 -16.19 6.52 2.76
C PRO A 298 -15.33 6.89 3.97
N GLU A 299 -14.38 6.01 4.27
CA GLU A 299 -13.45 6.18 5.39
C GLU A 299 -12.67 7.49 5.26
N ARG A 300 -12.89 8.42 6.21
CA ARG A 300 -12.22 9.74 6.24
C ARG A 300 -10.94 9.69 7.05
N SER A 301 -10.03 8.81 6.69
CA SER A 301 -8.77 8.62 7.43
C SER A 301 -7.59 8.42 6.49
N LEU A 302 -6.39 8.84 6.92
CA LEU A 302 -5.16 8.61 6.18
C LEU A 302 -4.62 7.20 6.40
N PHE A 303 -4.73 6.69 7.62
CA PHE A 303 -4.63 5.28 7.95
C PHE A 303 -6.01 4.76 8.33
N SER A 304 -6.43 3.67 7.70
CA SER A 304 -7.66 2.98 8.06
C SER A 304 -7.42 1.48 8.05
N SER A 305 -7.81 0.81 9.13
CA SER A 305 -7.79 -0.65 9.22
C SER A 305 -9.13 -1.16 9.72
N HIS A 306 -9.79 -1.95 8.87
CA HIS A 306 -10.98 -2.72 9.16
C HIS A 306 -10.66 -4.21 8.96
N SER A 307 -10.51 -4.91 10.09
CA SER A 307 -9.95 -6.26 10.15
C SER A 307 -10.43 -7.02 11.39
N ARG A 308 -10.15 -8.33 11.47
CA ARG A 308 -10.49 -9.17 12.64
C ARG A 308 -9.62 -8.80 13.85
N GLU A 309 -8.34 -8.56 13.60
CA GLU A 309 -7.38 -8.12 14.59
C GLU A 309 -6.38 -7.15 13.97
N THR A 310 -6.18 -5.99 14.59
CA THR A 310 -5.19 -4.99 14.15
C THR A 310 -4.10 -4.81 15.20
N ARG A 311 -2.84 -5.03 14.82
CA ARG A 311 -1.67 -4.63 15.62
C ARG A 311 -0.90 -3.58 14.86
N ALA A 312 -0.87 -2.35 15.36
CA ALA A 312 -0.25 -1.24 14.65
C ALA A 312 0.69 -0.41 15.54
N LYS A 313 1.90 -0.16 15.05
CA LYS A 313 2.92 0.66 15.71
C LYS A 313 3.29 1.87 14.86
N PHE A 314 3.12 3.06 15.43
CA PHE A 314 3.46 4.33 14.80
C PHE A 314 4.62 4.97 15.55
N ILE A 315 5.74 5.21 14.88
CA ILE A 315 6.97 5.76 15.46
C ILE A 315 7.36 6.99 14.67
N ARG A 316 7.42 8.16 15.33
CA ARG A 316 7.73 9.45 14.67
C ARG A 316 6.76 9.75 13.52
N LEU A 317 5.47 9.54 13.76
CA LEU A 317 4.41 9.94 12.83
C LEU A 317 4.13 11.44 12.98
N ASN A 318 4.32 12.18 11.90
CA ASN A 318 4.02 13.61 11.81
C ASN A 318 2.79 13.82 10.93
N CYS A 319 1.64 14.07 11.54
CA CYS A 319 0.36 14.20 10.87
C CYS A 319 -0.23 15.59 11.12
N TYR A 320 -0.14 16.48 10.13
CA TYR A 320 -0.51 17.87 10.35
C TYR A 320 -1.11 18.58 9.15
N ASP A 321 -1.87 19.65 9.40
CA ASP A 321 -2.54 20.48 8.36
C ASP A 321 -3.42 19.67 7.40
N ASN A 322 -4.02 18.58 7.88
CA ASN A 322 -4.91 17.74 7.08
C ASN A 322 -6.38 18.15 7.30
N LYS A 323 -7.11 18.41 6.21
CA LYS A 323 -8.46 19.01 6.24
C LYS A 323 -9.54 17.97 5.94
N ASN A 324 -10.55 17.90 6.80
CA ASN A 324 -11.69 16.97 6.70
C ASN A 324 -11.31 15.50 6.69
N VAL A 325 -10.16 15.16 7.30
CA VAL A 325 -9.62 13.82 7.34
C VAL A 325 -8.97 13.58 8.70
N ARG A 326 -9.19 12.39 9.24
CA ARG A 326 -8.56 11.89 10.46
C ARG A 326 -7.18 11.32 10.14
N CYS A 327 -6.27 11.32 11.11
CA CYS A 327 -5.01 10.63 10.89
C CYS A 327 -5.17 9.10 10.89
N ILE A 328 -5.64 8.51 11.99
CA ILE A 328 -5.71 7.07 12.20
C ILE A 328 -7.13 6.64 12.56
N LYS A 329 -7.65 5.62 11.88
CA LYS A 329 -8.89 4.92 12.23
C LYS A 329 -8.63 3.42 12.30
N VAL A 330 -9.09 2.80 13.37
CA VAL A 330 -9.05 1.35 13.54
C VAL A 330 -10.42 0.87 13.98
N GLU A 331 -10.97 -0.08 13.23
CA GLU A 331 -12.24 -0.77 13.49
C GLU A 331 -12.00 -2.28 13.44
N SER A 332 -11.79 -2.89 14.60
CA SER A 332 -11.47 -4.33 14.69
C SER A 332 -11.98 -4.95 15.97
N PRO A 333 -12.52 -6.18 15.99
CA PRO A 333 -12.85 -6.87 17.23
C PRO A 333 -11.73 -6.84 18.27
N ARG A 334 -10.48 -7.03 17.84
CA ARG A 334 -9.27 -6.93 18.67
C ARG A 334 -8.30 -5.88 18.11
N ALA A 335 -7.73 -5.05 18.98
CA ALA A 335 -6.75 -4.05 18.54
C ALA A 335 -5.63 -3.83 19.57
N ASP A 336 -4.39 -3.72 19.09
CA ASP A 336 -3.23 -3.29 19.90
C ASP A 336 -2.48 -2.18 19.15
N ILE A 337 -2.56 -0.96 19.68
CA ILE A 337 -2.09 0.25 19.01
C ILE A 337 -1.04 0.94 19.87
N ASP A 338 0.15 1.15 19.30
CA ASP A 338 1.29 1.78 19.99
C ASP A 338 1.77 3.00 19.19
N ILE A 339 1.74 4.18 19.82
CA ILE A 339 2.14 5.45 19.21
C ILE A 339 3.30 6.04 20.02
N GLN A 340 4.40 6.34 19.34
CA GLN A 340 5.65 6.78 19.96
C GLN A 340 6.21 8.00 19.23
N ASP A 341 6.72 8.98 19.99
CA ASP A 341 7.47 10.13 19.49
C ASP A 341 6.75 10.90 18.35
N SER A 342 5.42 10.99 18.42
CA SER A 342 4.57 11.39 17.29
C SER A 342 3.91 12.75 17.51
N ARG A 343 3.56 13.41 16.40
CA ARG A 343 2.91 14.73 16.41
C ARG A 343 1.67 14.75 15.54
N PHE A 344 0.56 15.19 16.13
CA PHE A 344 -0.72 15.40 15.49
C PHE A 344 -1.11 16.87 15.65
N SER A 345 -1.20 17.63 14.57
CA SER A 345 -1.45 19.07 14.69
C SER A 345 -2.38 19.62 13.62
N TYR A 346 -3.24 20.58 13.97
CA TYR A 346 -4.12 21.26 13.02
C TYR A 346 -5.05 20.31 12.25
N LEU A 347 -5.46 19.20 12.88
CA LEU A 347 -6.38 18.25 12.28
C LEU A 347 -7.82 18.72 12.50
N LYS A 348 -8.65 18.66 11.45
CA LYS A 348 -10.08 19.02 11.54
C LYS A 348 -10.93 17.99 10.83
N VAL A 349 -11.79 17.31 11.59
CA VAL A 349 -12.79 16.38 11.05
C VAL A 349 -14.18 16.75 11.54
N THR A 350 -15.11 17.03 10.63
CA THR A 350 -16.49 17.47 10.97
C THR A 350 -17.43 16.28 11.03
N ARG A 351 -18.30 16.20 12.05
CA ARG A 351 -19.28 15.11 12.27
C ARG A 351 -18.64 13.73 12.47
N HIS A 352 -17.46 13.70 13.06
CA HIS A 352 -16.62 12.52 13.21
C HIS A 352 -15.90 12.55 14.56
N ARG A 353 -15.54 11.38 15.06
CA ARG A 353 -14.91 11.20 16.38
C ARG A 353 -13.39 11.17 16.27
N GLY A 354 -12.63 11.76 17.18
CA GLY A 354 -11.17 11.63 17.22
C GLY A 354 -10.48 12.16 15.97
N SER A 355 -10.08 13.44 15.91
CA SER A 355 -9.42 13.93 14.68
C SER A 355 -8.04 13.31 14.43
N SER A 356 -7.37 12.91 15.50
CA SER A 356 -6.05 12.26 15.43
C SER A 356 -6.21 10.74 15.35
N LEU A 357 -6.92 10.16 16.31
CA LEU A 357 -7.14 8.72 16.42
C LEU A 357 -8.60 8.42 16.77
N SER A 358 -9.20 7.48 16.06
CA SER A 358 -10.48 6.86 16.38
C SER A 358 -10.29 5.35 16.43
N LEU A 359 -10.39 4.79 17.64
CA LEU A 359 -10.29 3.36 17.90
C LEU A 359 -11.66 2.82 18.31
N MET A 360 -12.20 1.89 17.55
CA MET A 360 -13.41 1.16 17.89
C MET A 360 -13.08 -0.33 17.84
N ALA A 361 -12.96 -0.94 19.01
CA ALA A 361 -12.90 -2.39 19.09
C ALA A 361 -14.19 -2.95 19.65
N ASN A 362 -14.55 -4.19 19.35
CA ASN A 362 -15.77 -4.79 19.92
C ASN A 362 -15.46 -5.69 21.12
N ILE A 363 -14.29 -6.31 21.16
CA ILE A 363 -13.89 -7.28 22.19
C ILE A 363 -12.81 -6.66 23.07
N ASN A 364 -11.57 -6.58 22.59
CA ASN A 364 -10.43 -6.10 23.38
C ASN A 364 -9.63 -5.04 22.62
N ALA A 365 -9.25 -3.97 23.31
CA ALA A 365 -8.37 -2.95 22.78
C ALA A 365 -7.28 -2.55 23.77
N SER A 366 -6.06 -2.39 23.26
CA SER A 366 -4.93 -1.80 23.94
C SER A 366 -4.46 -0.58 23.14
N LEU A 367 -4.31 0.55 23.81
CA LEU A 367 -3.80 1.79 23.24
C LEU A 367 -2.70 2.34 24.15
N ARG A 368 -1.47 2.38 23.64
CA ARG A 368 -0.33 3.01 24.29
C ARG A 368 0.12 4.22 23.49
N ILE A 369 0.27 5.37 24.15
CA ILE A 369 0.80 6.59 23.54
C ILE A 369 1.92 7.14 24.42
N THR A 370 3.09 7.36 23.82
CA THR A 370 4.28 7.83 24.52
C THR A 370 4.93 9.00 23.80
N ASN A 371 5.47 9.96 24.57
CA ASN A 371 6.29 11.08 24.08
C ASN A 371 5.65 11.82 22.88
N SER A 372 4.35 12.11 22.94
CA SER A 372 3.60 12.57 21.77
C SER A 372 2.87 13.90 22.03
N LEU A 373 2.71 14.68 20.95
CA LEU A 373 2.08 16.00 20.97
C LEU A 373 0.82 16.03 20.10
N PHE A 374 -0.28 16.47 20.69
CA PHE A 374 -1.56 16.72 20.04
C PHE A 374 -1.89 18.21 20.17
N ARG A 375 -2.03 18.94 19.05
CA ARG A 375 -2.18 20.40 19.08
C ARG A 375 -3.22 20.91 18.09
N LYS A 376 -4.13 21.78 18.54
CA LYS A 376 -5.12 22.45 17.67
C LYS A 376 -5.96 21.47 16.84
N ASN A 377 -6.34 20.37 17.48
CA ASN A 377 -7.10 19.28 16.88
C ASN A 377 -8.59 19.45 17.15
N LYS A 378 -9.42 19.17 16.14
CA LYS A 378 -10.83 19.52 16.11
C LYS A 378 -11.68 18.37 15.57
N ALA A 379 -12.56 17.84 16.41
CA ALA A 379 -13.51 16.77 16.05
C ALA A 379 -14.94 17.12 16.54
N ASP A 380 -15.90 16.23 16.33
CA ASP A 380 -17.23 16.34 16.93
C ASP A 380 -17.27 15.75 18.35
N ILE A 381 -16.61 14.61 18.53
CA ILE A 381 -16.47 13.89 19.80
C ILE A 381 -15.00 13.50 19.96
N GLY A 382 -14.40 13.71 21.13
CA GLY A 382 -13.00 13.35 21.37
C GLY A 382 -12.08 14.17 20.49
N GLY A 383 -11.90 15.46 20.78
CA GLY A 383 -11.30 16.43 19.84
C GLY A 383 -10.01 15.96 19.18
N SER A 384 -9.15 15.25 19.92
CA SER A 384 -8.02 14.51 19.39
C SER A 384 -8.24 12.99 19.35
N LEU A 385 -8.68 12.42 20.47
CA LEU A 385 -8.69 10.98 20.70
C LEU A 385 -10.10 10.48 20.99
N PHE A 386 -10.51 9.44 20.28
CA PHE A 386 -11.69 8.65 20.56
C PHE A 386 -11.31 7.16 20.69
N ALA A 387 -11.78 6.50 21.75
CA ALA A 387 -11.59 5.07 21.95
C ALA A 387 -12.83 4.42 22.56
N ASN A 388 -13.24 3.24 22.08
CA ASN A 388 -14.35 2.49 22.67
C ASN A 388 -14.16 0.97 22.50
N SER A 389 -14.65 0.20 23.47
CA SER A 389 -14.73 -1.27 23.41
C SER A 389 -16.01 -1.81 24.05
N PRO A 390 -17.20 -1.62 23.44
CA PRO A 390 -18.47 -1.78 24.14
C PRO A 390 -18.67 -3.15 24.77
N LYS A 391 -18.22 -4.24 24.13
CA LYS A 391 -18.44 -5.61 24.65
C LYS A 391 -17.21 -6.20 25.35
N GLY A 392 -16.23 -5.40 25.76
CA GLY A 392 -15.11 -5.97 26.52
C GLY A 392 -14.12 -4.97 27.10
N PHE A 393 -12.84 -5.33 27.07
CA PHE A 393 -11.78 -4.64 27.80
C PHE A 393 -11.11 -3.57 26.95
N LEU A 394 -10.95 -2.37 27.51
CA LEU A 394 -10.21 -1.28 26.93
C LEU A 394 -9.08 -0.85 27.86
N LYS A 395 -7.84 -0.95 27.38
CA LYS A 395 -6.64 -0.46 28.05
C LYS A 395 -6.12 0.78 27.34
N ILE A 396 -5.96 1.88 28.05
CA ILE A 396 -5.35 3.11 27.54
C ILE A 396 -4.24 3.56 28.48
N GLU A 397 -3.02 3.69 27.96
CA GLU A 397 -1.85 4.16 28.68
C GLU A 397 -1.23 5.35 27.96
N LEU A 398 -1.23 6.52 28.61
CA LEU A 398 -0.61 7.74 28.08
C LEU A 398 0.57 8.13 28.96
N THR A 399 1.77 8.25 28.38
CA THR A 399 3.00 8.66 29.10
C THR A 399 3.72 9.78 28.38
N ASN A 400 4.03 10.88 29.07
CA ASN A 400 4.68 12.06 28.47
C ASN A 400 3.90 12.58 27.24
N VAL A 401 2.60 12.83 27.40
CA VAL A 401 1.72 13.25 26.31
C VAL A 401 1.19 14.65 26.58
N THR A 402 1.23 15.52 25.57
CA THR A 402 0.67 16.88 25.66
C THR A 402 -0.49 17.04 24.69
N PHE A 403 -1.61 17.55 25.19
CA PHE A 403 -2.76 17.95 24.40
C PHE A 403 -3.02 19.44 24.59
N SER A 404 -2.93 20.20 23.51
CA SER A 404 -3.06 21.65 23.55
C SER A 404 -4.09 22.16 22.53
N TYR A 405 -4.92 23.13 22.91
CA TYR A 405 -5.87 23.78 21.98
C TYR A 405 -6.87 22.83 21.29
N CYS A 406 -7.25 21.72 21.94
CA CYS A 406 -8.17 20.72 21.36
C CYS A 406 -9.64 21.12 21.54
N ARG A 407 -10.50 20.77 20.57
CA ARG A 407 -11.92 21.17 20.56
C ARG A 407 -12.86 20.07 20.07
N ALA A 408 -13.99 19.90 20.75
CA ALA A 408 -15.10 19.01 20.35
C ALA A 408 -16.45 19.52 20.91
N ASN A 409 -17.57 18.85 20.59
CA ASN A 409 -18.82 19.04 21.33
C ASN A 409 -18.77 18.30 22.67
N ASN A 410 -18.33 17.03 22.67
CA ASN A 410 -18.18 16.20 23.86
C ASN A 410 -16.76 15.61 23.94
N GLY A 411 -16.17 15.58 25.13
CA GLY A 411 -14.78 15.13 25.32
C GLY A 411 -13.83 15.96 24.46
N CYS A 412 -13.55 17.20 24.87
CA CYS A 412 -12.87 18.20 24.06
C CYS A 412 -11.48 17.77 23.60
N THR A 413 -10.86 16.87 24.32
CA THR A 413 -9.57 16.29 23.97
C THR A 413 -9.69 14.78 23.78
N ILE A 414 -10.16 14.09 24.82
CA ILE A 414 -10.26 12.62 24.87
C ILE A 414 -11.70 12.23 25.15
N PHE A 415 -12.21 11.26 24.40
CA PHE A 415 -13.49 10.61 24.68
C PHE A 415 -13.31 9.09 24.70
N VAL A 416 -13.70 8.47 25.81
CA VAL A 416 -13.75 7.02 25.97
C VAL A 416 -15.21 6.58 26.13
N GLY A 417 -15.63 5.60 25.34
CA GLY A 417 -17.01 5.12 25.28
C GLY A 417 -17.79 5.67 24.07
N ASN A 418 -19.11 5.73 24.15
CA ASN A 418 -19.99 6.49 23.27
C ASN A 418 -21.29 6.91 24.00
N ASN A 419 -22.18 7.66 23.33
CA ASN A 419 -23.42 8.16 23.94
C ASN A 419 -24.39 7.06 24.43
N ARG A 420 -24.36 5.85 23.85
CA ARG A 420 -25.24 4.71 24.10
C ARG A 420 -24.56 3.53 24.83
N SER A 421 -23.25 3.38 24.75
CA SER A 421 -22.49 2.28 25.38
C SER A 421 -21.04 2.66 25.67
N GLY A 422 -20.38 1.95 26.56
CA GLY A 422 -18.99 2.21 26.97
C GLY A 422 -18.24 0.90 27.16
N PRO A 423 -16.92 0.88 27.43
CA PRO A 423 -16.27 -0.37 27.76
C PRO A 423 -16.85 -0.98 29.05
N HIS A 424 -16.96 -2.30 29.09
CA HIS A 424 -17.30 -3.03 30.32
C HIS A 424 -16.18 -2.92 31.35
N ASN A 425 -14.93 -3.08 30.90
CA ASN A 425 -13.76 -2.98 31.74
C ASN A 425 -12.79 -1.96 31.15
N LEU A 426 -12.40 -0.96 31.92
CA LEU A 426 -11.50 0.11 31.50
C LEU A 426 -10.28 0.15 32.42
N PHE A 427 -9.10 -0.02 31.83
CA PHE A 427 -7.84 0.37 32.46
C PHE A 427 -7.38 1.68 31.82
N PHE A 428 -7.35 2.76 32.60
CA PHE A 428 -6.98 4.09 32.12
C PHE A 428 -5.84 4.67 32.96
N ARG A 429 -4.65 4.79 32.37
CA ARG A 429 -3.44 5.26 33.06
C ARG A 429 -2.85 6.49 32.39
N LEU A 430 -2.63 7.54 33.17
CA LEU A 430 -1.98 8.78 32.75
C LEU A 430 -0.69 8.99 33.57
N ARG A 431 0.44 9.20 32.88
CA ARG A 431 1.73 9.52 33.51
C ARG A 431 2.34 10.73 32.80
N ASN A 432 2.55 11.83 33.51
CA ASN A 432 3.08 13.07 32.92
C ASN A 432 2.28 13.50 31.67
N VAL A 433 0.96 13.67 31.85
CA VAL A 433 0.05 14.08 30.78
C VAL A 433 -0.39 15.50 31.03
N THR A 434 -0.17 16.38 30.04
CA THR A 434 -0.59 17.78 30.09
C THR A 434 -1.78 17.98 29.16
N ILE A 435 -2.85 18.61 29.65
CA ILE A 435 -3.98 19.04 28.83
C ILE A 435 -4.21 20.53 29.09
N ASP A 436 -3.90 21.37 28.09
CA ASP A 436 -4.04 22.82 28.18
C ASP A 436 -4.99 23.38 27.11
N GLN A 437 -5.75 24.39 27.52
CA GLN A 437 -6.58 25.21 26.64
C GLN A 437 -7.54 24.40 25.75
N TRP A 438 -8.43 23.60 26.34
CA TRP A 438 -9.49 22.90 25.60
C TRP A 438 -10.80 23.70 25.61
N ASN A 439 -11.59 23.62 24.54
CA ASN A 439 -12.87 24.34 24.46
C ASN A 439 -13.95 23.58 23.68
N GLY A 440 -15.18 23.65 24.18
CA GLY A 440 -16.38 23.17 23.48
C GLY A 440 -16.78 24.09 22.32
N TYR A 441 -17.61 23.63 21.38
CA TYR A 441 -18.14 24.53 20.34
C TYR A 441 -19.28 25.42 20.83
N LYS A 442 -20.22 24.86 21.59
CA LYS A 442 -21.48 25.53 21.97
C LYS A 442 -21.78 25.46 23.47
N HIS A 443 -21.12 24.56 24.21
CA HIS A 443 -21.38 24.31 25.63
C HIS A 443 -20.08 24.08 26.40
N LYS A 444 -20.17 24.11 27.73
CA LYS A 444 -19.12 23.62 28.63
C LYS A 444 -18.79 22.18 28.23
N CYS A 445 -17.49 21.86 28.16
CA CYS A 445 -17.02 20.58 27.65
C CYS A 445 -15.83 20.12 28.49
N GLU A 446 -15.88 18.88 28.94
CA GLU A 446 -14.81 18.26 29.70
C GLU A 446 -13.62 17.98 28.78
N ALA A 447 -12.40 18.20 29.28
CA ALA A 447 -11.18 17.83 28.58
C ALA A 447 -11.17 16.33 28.22
N VAL A 448 -11.51 15.51 29.22
CA VAL A 448 -11.55 14.06 29.16
C VAL A 448 -12.94 13.62 29.57
N PHE A 449 -13.61 12.87 28.70
CA PHE A 449 -14.91 12.27 29.00
C PHE A 449 -14.78 10.75 28.99
N LEU A 450 -15.16 10.11 30.08
CA LEU A 450 -15.13 8.66 30.25
C LEU A 450 -16.56 8.18 30.49
N LYS A 451 -17.07 7.31 29.62
CA LYS A 451 -18.36 6.66 29.79
C LYS A 451 -18.20 5.15 29.73
N MET A 452 -18.62 4.50 30.82
CA MET A 452 -18.62 3.05 30.99
C MET A 452 -20.00 2.48 30.62
N GLU A 453 -20.06 1.19 30.30
CA GLU A 453 -21.32 0.47 30.26
C GLU A 453 -21.86 0.32 31.69
N MET A 454 -23.13 0.69 31.93
CA MET A 454 -23.78 0.38 33.21
C MET A 454 -24.29 -1.06 33.12
N SER A 455 -23.78 -1.93 33.99
CA SER A 455 -24.35 -3.25 34.21
C SER A 455 -25.79 -3.09 34.70
N SER A 456 -26.76 -3.50 33.89
CA SER A 456 -28.18 -3.58 34.24
C SER A 456 -28.46 -4.77 35.15
#